data_AF-A0A830E2X2-F1
#
_entry.id   AF-A0A830E2X2-F1
#
_cell.length_a   1.000
_cell.length_b   1.000
_cell.length_c   1.000
_cell.angle_alpha   90.00
_cell.angle_beta   90.00
_cell.angle_gamma   90.00
#
_symmetry.space_group_name_H-M   'P 1'
#
loop_
_entity.id
_entity.type
_entity.pdbx_description
1 polymer ?
#
loop_
_entity_poly.entity_id
_entity_poly.type
_entity_poly.pdbx_seq_one_letter_code
_entity_poly.pdbx_strand_id
1 'polypeptide(L)'
;MPVNVAQRLGLGLSGGNVEVYAVRTASGIAPIYRLKENIDVKVLVNDRDTPIIGLTPVVSESVDYVILSDKALTELRVVIIDAGNGIWCFRDELGRVFRGSCTPG
;
A
#
# COMPACT_ATOMS: atom_id res chain seq x y z
N MET A 1 -0.64 -3.91 -5.01
CA MET A 1 0.04 -2.81 -5.70
C MET A 1 0.26 -3.17 -7.16
N PRO A 2 0.33 -2.18 -8.06
CA PRO A 2 0.55 -2.40 -9.48
C PRO A 2 1.95 -2.91 -9.79
N VAL A 3 2.11 -3.63 -10.91
CA VAL A 3 3.40 -4.20 -11.35
C VAL A 3 4.46 -3.13 -11.58
N ASN A 4 4.11 -2.01 -12.21
CA ASN A 4 5.06 -0.90 -12.46
C ASN A 4 5.61 -0.29 -11.17
N VAL A 5 4.80 -0.19 -10.10
CA VAL A 5 5.25 0.28 -8.79
C VAL A 5 6.23 -0.72 -8.18
N ALA A 6 5.90 -2.01 -8.22
CA ALA A 6 6.79 -3.07 -7.72
C ALA A 6 8.15 -3.07 -8.45
N GLN A 7 8.15 -2.92 -9.78
CA GLN A 7 9.37 -2.82 -10.59
C GLN A 7 10.22 -1.61 -10.22
N ARG A 8 9.60 -0.43 -10.02
CA ARG A 8 10.30 0.79 -9.59
C ARG A 8 10.93 0.66 -8.20
N LEU A 9 10.33 -0.16 -7.34
CA LEU A 9 10.87 -0.51 -6.02
C LEU A 9 11.92 -1.64 -6.07
N GLY A 10 12.24 -2.17 -7.26
CA GLY A 10 13.20 -3.26 -7.42
C GLY A 10 12.70 -4.61 -6.90
N LEU A 11 11.38 -4.78 -6.75
CA LEU A 11 10.79 -6.02 -6.23
C LEU A 11 10.79 -7.10 -7.30
N GLY A 12 11.57 -8.16 -7.07
CA GLY A 12 11.60 -9.33 -7.95
C GLY A 12 10.28 -10.09 -7.92
N LEU A 13 9.60 -10.19 -9.07
CA LEU A 13 8.33 -10.91 -9.21
C LEU A 13 8.50 -12.35 -9.74
N SER A 14 9.74 -12.83 -9.83
CA SER A 14 10.09 -14.16 -10.31
C SER A 14 11.02 -14.88 -9.33
N GLY A 15 11.01 -16.21 -9.34
CA GLY A 15 11.86 -17.04 -8.47
C GLY A 15 11.21 -17.41 -7.12
N GLY A 16 12.03 -17.98 -6.22
CA GLY A 16 11.56 -18.62 -4.98
C GLY A 16 11.02 -17.69 -3.88
N ASN A 17 11.20 -16.38 -4.03
CA ASN A 17 10.80 -15.37 -3.04
C ASN A 17 9.36 -14.86 -3.22
N VAL A 18 8.61 -15.45 -4.16
CA VAL A 18 7.25 -15.05 -4.50
C VAL A 18 6.32 -16.26 -4.45
N GLU A 19 5.17 -16.09 -3.81
CA GLU A 19 4.05 -17.02 -3.88
C GLU A 19 3.09 -16.53 -4.95
N VAL A 20 2.84 -17.35 -5.96
CA VAL A 20 1.94 -17.03 -7.07
C VAL A 20 0.59 -17.71 -6.82
N TYR A 21 -0.45 -16.91 -6.75
CA TYR A 21 -1.83 -17.37 -6.63
C TYR A 21 -2.58 -17.09 -7.92
N ALA A 22 -3.30 -18.09 -8.42
CA ALA A 22 -4.26 -17.90 -9.49
C ALA A 22 -5.57 -17.38 -8.91
N VAL A 23 -5.97 -16.16 -9.27
CA VAL A 23 -7.22 -15.57 -8.81
C VAL A 23 -8.17 -15.42 -9.98
N ARG A 24 -9.40 -15.89 -9.80
CA ARG A 24 -10.46 -15.72 -10.79
C ARG A 24 -10.98 -14.28 -10.71
N THR A 25 -10.78 -13.54 -11.78
CA THR A 25 -11.32 -12.19 -11.99
C THR A 25 -12.50 -12.25 -12.96
N ALA A 26 -13.21 -11.13 -13.14
CA ALA A 26 -14.28 -11.01 -14.13
C ALA A 26 -13.79 -11.22 -15.58
N SER A 27 -12.50 -10.99 -15.85
CA SER A 27 -11.88 -11.11 -17.18
C SER A 27 -11.11 -12.42 -17.38
N GLY A 28 -11.12 -13.34 -16.40
CA GLY A 28 -10.37 -14.60 -16.47
C GLY A 28 -9.48 -14.85 -15.24
N ILE A 29 -8.58 -15.81 -15.34
CA ILE A 29 -7.63 -16.11 -14.26
C ILE A 29 -6.44 -15.15 -14.39
N ALA A 30 -6.17 -14.37 -13.34
CA ALA A 30 -5.01 -13.48 -13.27
C ALA A 30 -4.07 -13.91 -12.13
N PRO A 31 -2.75 -13.85 -12.34
CA PRO A 31 -1.80 -14.12 -11.26
C PRO A 31 -1.79 -12.96 -10.25
N ILE A 32 -1.73 -13.32 -8.97
CA ILE A 32 -1.37 -12.42 -7.88
C ILE A 32 -0.06 -12.91 -7.28
N TYR A 33 0.90 -12.01 -7.16
CA TYR A 33 2.24 -12.27 -6.64
C TYR A 33 2.34 -11.74 -5.21
N ARG A 34 2.45 -12.62 -4.23
CA ARG A 34 2.72 -12.23 -2.84
C ARG A 34 4.20 -12.44 -2.56
N LEU A 35 4.90 -11.39 -2.16
CA LEU A 35 6.29 -11.55 -1.75
C LEU A 35 6.36 -12.18 -0.36
N LYS A 36 7.36 -13.03 -0.14
CA LYS A 36 7.63 -13.65 1.17
C LYS A 36 8.30 -12.70 2.14
N GLU A 37 9.10 -11.78 1.60
CA GLU A 37 9.80 -10.77 2.38
C GLU A 37 8.95 -9.51 2.53
N ASN A 38 9.07 -8.87 3.69
CA ASN A 38 8.44 -7.59 3.94
C ASN A 38 9.26 -6.46 3.29
N ILE A 39 8.57 -5.39 2.92
CA ILE A 39 9.17 -4.12 2.55
C ILE A 39 9.01 -3.12 3.67
N ASP A 40 10.01 -2.25 3.82
CA ASP A 40 9.94 -1.11 4.72
C ASP A 40 9.06 -0.01 4.14
N VAL A 41 8.07 0.42 4.92
CA VAL A 41 7.08 1.43 4.53
C VAL A 41 6.97 2.49 5.62
N LYS A 42 6.86 3.75 5.20
CA LYS A 42 6.76 4.90 6.09
C LYS A 42 5.90 6.00 5.46
N VAL A 43 5.17 6.74 6.29
CA VAL A 43 4.40 7.92 5.84
C VAL A 43 5.29 9.15 5.83
N LEU A 44 5.50 9.76 4.67
CA LEU A 44 6.29 10.98 4.56
C LEU A 44 5.43 12.21 4.82
N VAL A 45 5.82 13.01 5.81
CA VAL A 45 5.22 14.29 6.17
C VAL A 45 6.31 15.30 6.56
N ASN A 46 6.03 16.59 6.45
CA ASN A 46 7.04 17.63 6.63
C ASN A 46 7.25 18.05 8.10
N ASP A 47 6.28 17.73 8.98
CA ASP A 47 6.19 18.28 10.33
C ASP A 47 6.68 17.32 11.43
N ARG A 48 6.95 16.06 11.08
CA ARG A 48 7.46 15.06 12.03
C ARG A 48 8.10 13.86 11.34
N ASP A 49 8.92 13.15 12.10
CA ASP A 49 9.34 11.80 11.73
C ASP A 49 8.25 10.78 12.06
N THR A 50 8.16 9.71 11.26
CA THR A 50 7.19 8.63 11.44
C THR A 50 7.88 7.26 11.52
N PRO A 51 7.26 6.25 12.14
CA PRO A 51 7.86 4.91 12.20
C PRO A 51 8.01 4.27 10.81
N ILE A 52 9.06 3.47 10.65
CA ILE A 52 9.18 2.50 9.54
C ILE A 52 8.49 1.21 9.99
N ILE A 53 7.62 0.67 9.16
CA ILE A 53 6.94 -0.61 9.40
C ILE A 53 7.22 -1.60 8.28
N GLY A 54 7.30 -2.88 8.61
CA GLY A 54 7.40 -3.95 7.62
C GLY A 54 6.02 -4.36 7.12
N LEU A 55 5.78 -4.25 5.81
CA LEU A 55 4.54 -4.70 5.16
C LEU A 55 4.83 -5.77 4.12
N THR A 56 3.96 -6.76 3.99
CA THR A 56 4.04 -7.78 2.94
C THR A 56 3.40 -7.24 1.65
N PRO A 57 4.16 -7.03 0.55
CA PRO A 57 3.58 -6.53 -0.68
C PRO A 57 2.87 -7.65 -1.45
N VAL A 58 1.72 -7.29 -2.00
CA VAL A 58 0.93 -8.11 -2.93
C VAL A 58 0.86 -7.37 -4.24
N VAL A 59 1.31 -7.99 -5.33
CA VAL A 59 1.42 -7.39 -6.66
C VAL A 59 0.42 -8.05 -7.60
N SER A 60 -0.29 -7.24 -8.39
CA SER A 60 -1.30 -7.71 -9.33
C SER A 60 -1.36 -6.78 -10.55
N GLU A 61 -1.60 -7.37 -11.72
CA GLU A 61 -1.87 -6.62 -12.96
C GLU A 61 -3.30 -6.02 -12.98
N SER A 62 -4.17 -6.47 -12.09
CA SER A 62 -5.59 -6.07 -12.04
C SER A 62 -5.84 -4.80 -11.20
N VAL A 63 -4.80 -4.09 -10.79
CA VAL A 63 -4.91 -2.87 -9.98
C VAL A 63 -4.06 -1.75 -10.55
N ASP A 64 -4.63 -0.56 -10.64
CA ASP A 64 -3.96 0.64 -11.15
C ASP A 64 -3.29 1.46 -10.04
N TYR A 65 -3.69 1.25 -8.77
CA TYR A 65 -3.20 1.99 -7.62
C TYR A 65 -2.67 1.09 -6.51
N VAL A 66 -1.80 1.65 -5.67
CA VAL A 66 -1.39 1.00 -4.42
C VAL A 66 -2.56 1.02 -3.46
N ILE A 67 -3.02 -0.17 -3.06
CA ILE A 67 -4.07 -0.35 -2.06
C ILE A 67 -3.40 -0.75 -0.75
N LEU A 68 -3.75 -0.06 0.34
CA LEU A 68 -3.35 -0.41 1.70
C LEU A 68 -4.49 -1.17 2.37
N SER A 69 -4.18 -2.27 3.04
CA SER A 69 -5.15 -2.97 3.87
C SER A 69 -5.47 -2.17 5.14
N ASP A 70 -6.59 -2.47 5.76
CA ASP A 70 -6.95 -1.99 7.10
C ASP A 70 -5.85 -2.26 8.15
N LYS A 71 -5.19 -3.42 8.07
CA LYS A 71 -4.02 -3.74 8.90
C LYS A 71 -2.85 -2.80 8.60
N ALA A 72 -2.53 -2.55 7.34
CA ALA A 72 -1.46 -1.61 6.97
C ALA A 72 -1.76 -0.20 7.49
N LEU A 73 -2.99 0.29 7.34
CA LEU A 73 -3.42 1.58 7.88
C LEU A 73 -3.30 1.64 9.41
N THR A 74 -3.62 0.54 10.10
CA THR A 74 -3.49 0.43 11.56
C THR A 74 -2.04 0.54 12.01
N GLU A 75 -1.11 -0.17 11.37
CA GLU A 75 0.33 -0.12 11.68
C GLU A 75 0.93 1.26 11.35
N LEU A 76 0.52 1.87 10.24
CA LEU A 76 0.92 3.25 9.88
C LEU A 76 0.27 4.31 10.77
N ARG A 77 -0.68 3.92 11.63
CA ARG A 77 -1.50 4.80 12.48
C ARG A 77 -2.24 5.86 11.66
N VAL A 78 -2.66 5.53 10.44
CA VAL A 78 -3.43 6.40 9.56
C VAL A 78 -4.92 6.15 9.77
N VAL A 79 -5.70 7.22 9.87
CA VAL A 79 -7.16 7.19 9.89
C VAL A 79 -7.67 7.91 8.65
N ILE A 80 -8.54 7.23 7.89
CA ILE A 80 -9.24 7.84 6.75
C ILE A 80 -10.43 8.61 7.30
N ILE A 81 -10.53 9.89 6.95
CA ILE A 81 -11.64 10.77 7.34
C ILE A 81 -12.64 10.88 6.19
N ASP A 82 -12.14 11.16 4.98
CA ASP A 82 -12.94 11.25 3.76
C ASP A 82 -12.10 10.68 2.59
N ALA A 83 -12.40 9.44 2.21
CA ALA A 83 -11.65 8.74 1.17
C ALA A 83 -11.76 9.41 -0.20
N GLY A 84 -12.94 9.95 -0.53
CA GLY A 84 -13.20 10.55 -1.86
C GLY A 84 -12.44 11.84 -2.08
N ASN A 85 -12.26 12.62 -1.01
CA ASN A 85 -11.49 13.87 -1.02
C ASN A 85 -10.04 13.70 -0.58
N GLY A 86 -9.60 12.47 -0.30
CA GLY A 86 -8.24 12.19 0.15
C GLY A 86 -7.90 12.82 1.49
N ILE A 87 -8.87 12.95 2.40
CA ILE A 87 -8.67 13.52 3.74
C ILE A 87 -8.39 12.41 4.74
N TRP A 88 -7.29 12.55 5.47
CA TRP A 88 -6.83 11.60 6.48
C TRP A 88 -6.16 12.32 7.65
N CYS A 89 -5.81 11.60 8.71
CA CYS A 89 -4.95 12.10 9.78
C CYS A 89 -4.16 10.95 10.41
N PHE A 90 -3.16 11.27 11.24
CA PHE A 90 -2.62 10.25 12.14
C PHE A 90 -3.61 9.98 13.28
N ARG A 91 -3.52 8.79 13.88
CA ARG A 91 -4.43 8.36 14.96
C ARG A 91 -4.36 9.27 16.19
N ASP A 92 -3.18 9.81 16.51
CA ASP A 92 -2.98 10.77 17.60
C ASP A 92 -3.50 12.19 17.28
N GLU A 93 -3.93 12.42 16.04
CA GLU A 93 -4.45 13.69 15.55
C GLU A 93 -5.97 13.71 15.34
N LEU A 94 -6.63 12.57 15.56
CA LEU A 94 -8.04 12.40 15.27
C LEU A 94 -8.89 13.49 15.96
N GLY A 95 -9.66 14.23 15.16
CA GLY A 95 -10.48 15.35 15.61
C GLY A 95 -9.72 16.68 15.82
N ARG A 96 -8.44 16.77 15.46
CA ARG A 96 -7.60 17.97 15.64
C ARG A 96 -6.95 18.45 14.35
N VAL A 97 -6.43 17.52 13.54
CA VAL A 97 -5.72 17.83 12.29
C VAL A 97 -6.36 17.06 11.15
N PHE A 98 -6.45 17.71 9.99
CA PHE A 98 -6.87 17.09 8.73
C PHE A 98 -5.74 17.26 7.73
N ARG A 99 -5.29 16.15 7.13
CA ARG A 99 -4.22 16.08 6.14
C ARG A 99 -4.83 15.73 4.79
N GLY A 100 -4.33 16.36 3.74
CA GLY A 100 -4.70 16.05 2.36
C GLY A 100 -3.67 15.13 1.73
N SER A 101 -4.13 14.09 1.04
CA SER A 101 -3.30 13.33 0.11
C SER A 101 -2.89 14.22 -1.06
N CYS A 102 -1.66 14.05 -1.54
CA CYS A 102 -1.31 14.56 -2.85
C CYS A 102 -2.17 13.88 -3.92
N THR A 103 -2.46 14.58 -5.01
CA THR A 103 -3.05 13.96 -6.20
C THR A 103 -2.09 12.87 -6.69
N PRO A 104 -2.58 11.64 -6.95
CA PRO A 104 -1.77 10.63 -7.61
C PRO A 104 -1.30 11.19 -8.96
N GLY A 105 0.01 11.19 -9.19
CA GLY A 105 0.61 11.54 -10.48
C GLY A 105 0.63 10.37 -11.45
#